data_AF-A0A3D2CH52-F1
#
_entry.id   AF-A0A3D2CH52-F1
#
_cell.length_a   1.000
_cell.length_b   1.000
_cell.length_c   1.000
_cell.angle_alpha   90.00
_cell.angle_beta   90.00
_cell.angle_gamma   90.00
#
_symmetry.space_group_name_H-M   'P 1'
#
loop_
_entity.id
_entity.type
_entity.pdbx_description
1 polymer ?
#
loop_
_entity_poly.entity_id
_entity_poly.type
_entity_poly.pdbx_seq_one_letter_code
_entity_poly.pdbx_strand_id
1 'polypeptide(L)'
;CPNASAMLFTGAKVTHLGLIPQGQAERVSRVVDMVNQMDSEDFGHCSNFGECSVACPKGISLDVIAQMNGDLLRAQVQGRSVS
;
A
#
# COMPACT_ATOMS: atom_id res chain seq x y z
N CYS A 1 -9.43 1.96 11.17
CA CYS A 1 -10.73 1.98 10.46
C CYS A 1 -11.81 2.46 11.44
N PRO A 2 -12.74 3.38 11.07
CA PRO A 2 -13.58 3.39 9.86
C PRO A 2 -13.29 4.58 8.93
N ASN A 3 -12.25 4.43 8.12
CA ASN A 3 -12.06 5.04 6.78
C ASN A 3 -10.69 4.61 6.20
N ALA A 4 -10.20 3.42 6.56
CA ALA A 4 -8.90 2.88 6.12
C ALA A 4 -8.93 2.37 4.66
N SER A 5 -9.78 2.97 3.81
CA SER A 5 -9.81 2.76 2.36
C SER A 5 -8.55 3.31 1.69
N ALA A 6 -7.86 4.29 2.31
CA ALA A 6 -6.60 4.81 1.80
C ALA A 6 -5.51 3.73 1.72
N MET A 7 -5.32 2.92 2.77
CA MET A 7 -4.35 1.83 2.73
C MET A 7 -4.71 0.75 1.71
N LEU A 8 -6.00 0.46 1.53
CA LEU A 8 -6.47 -0.44 0.48
C LEU A 8 -6.18 0.13 -0.92
N PHE A 9 -6.42 1.43 -1.12
CA PHE A 9 -6.14 2.12 -2.38
C PHE A 9 -4.65 2.18 -2.68
N THR A 10 -3.84 2.62 -1.72
CA THR A 10 -2.38 2.68 -1.82
C THR A 10 -1.80 1.31 -2.09
N GLY A 11 -2.23 0.30 -1.32
CA GLY A 11 -1.82 -1.09 -1.54
C GLY A 11 -2.20 -1.58 -2.94
N ALA A 12 -3.43 -1.31 -3.39
CA ALA A 12 -3.87 -1.69 -4.74
C ALA A 12 -3.01 -1.03 -5.84
N LYS A 13 -2.64 0.24 -5.71
CA LYS A 13 -1.81 0.94 -6.69
C LYS A 13 -0.36 0.46 -6.68
N VAL A 14 0.23 0.29 -5.51
CA VAL A 14 1.59 -0.24 -5.34
C VAL A 14 1.66 -1.66 -5.93
N THR A 15 0.72 -2.54 -5.56
CA THR A 15 0.61 -3.89 -6.12
C THR A 15 0.44 -3.87 -7.63
N HIS A 16 -0.51 -3.09 -8.14
CA HIS A 16 -0.80 -3.04 -9.58
C HIS A 16 0.45 -2.70 -10.40
N LEU A 17 1.16 -1.65 -10.02
CA LEU A 17 2.40 -1.23 -10.71
C LEU A 17 3.57 -2.17 -10.38
N GLY A 18 3.57 -2.79 -9.21
CA GLY A 18 4.58 -3.75 -8.77
C GLY A 18 4.45 -5.14 -9.39
N LEU A 19 3.39 -5.43 -10.14
CA LEU A 19 3.20 -6.69 -10.88
C LEU A 19 3.62 -6.61 -12.34
N ILE A 20 3.74 -5.40 -12.89
CA ILE A 20 4.19 -5.22 -14.28
C ILE A 20 5.73 -5.15 -14.35
N PRO A 21 6.36 -5.68 -15.41
CA PRO A 21 7.83 -5.62 -15.57
C PRO A 21 8.39 -4.21 -15.53
N GLN A 22 7.68 -3.26 -16.13
CA GLN A 22 8.07 -1.85 -16.22
C GLN A 22 8.14 -1.18 -14.84
N GLY A 23 7.29 -1.61 -13.91
CA GLY A 23 7.21 -1.00 -12.57
C GLY A 23 8.23 -1.55 -11.58
N GLN A 24 9.03 -2.56 -11.94
CA GLN A 24 10.01 -3.19 -11.03
C GLN A 24 11.13 -2.22 -10.63
N ALA A 25 11.63 -1.41 -11.56
CA ALA A 25 12.73 -0.47 -11.31
C ALA A 25 12.41 0.52 -10.18
N GLU A 26 11.15 0.94 -10.10
CA GLU A 26 10.65 1.91 -9.11
C GLU A 26 9.90 1.25 -7.95
N ARG A 27 9.79 -0.08 -7.91
CA ARG A 27 8.91 -0.78 -6.95
C ARG A 27 9.16 -0.37 -5.50
N VAL A 28 10.44 -0.26 -5.15
CA VAL A 28 10.88 0.05 -3.79
C VAL A 28 10.78 1.55 -3.47
N SER A 29 11.07 2.44 -4.41
CA SER A 29 10.91 3.89 -4.18
C SER A 29 9.42 4.24 -4.12
N ARG A 30 8.62 3.71 -5.05
CA ARG A 30 7.17 3.91 -5.12
C ARG A 30 6.46 3.57 -3.83
N VAL A 31 6.74 2.41 -3.21
CA VAL A 31 6.05 2.05 -1.97
C VAL A 31 6.37 3.02 -0.84
N VAL A 32 7.63 3.49 -0.73
CA VAL A 32 8.03 4.47 0.28
C VAL A 32 7.35 5.82 0.01
N ASP A 33 7.41 6.31 -1.23
CA ASP A 33 6.84 7.61 -1.61
C ASP A 33 5.31 7.62 -1.42
N MET A 34 4.63 6.55 -1.80
CA MET A 34 3.18 6.46 -1.68
C MET A 34 2.71 6.25 -0.23
N VAL A 35 3.47 5.53 0.61
CA VAL A 35 3.16 5.40 2.04
C VAL A 35 3.40 6.73 2.75
N ASN A 36 4.52 7.41 2.50
CA ASN A 36 4.76 8.77 3.02
C ASN A 36 3.63 9.73 2.65
N GLN A 37 3.17 9.70 1.39
CA GLN A 37 2.04 10.53 0.98
C GLN A 37 0.77 10.14 1.73
N MET A 38 0.44 8.85 1.78
CA MET A 38 -0.75 8.37 2.49
C MET A 38 -0.75 8.78 3.97
N ASP A 39 0.40 8.71 4.64
CA ASP A 39 0.57 9.11 6.03
C ASP A 39 0.45 10.64 6.19
N SER A 40 0.97 11.43 5.24
CA SER A 40 0.82 12.90 5.24
C SER A 40 -0.62 13.39 5.10
N GLU A 41 -1.50 12.54 4.56
CA GLU A 41 -2.92 12.83 4.39
C GLU A 41 -3.76 12.36 5.60
N ASP A 42 -3.11 11.92 6.68
CA ASP A 42 -3.73 11.55 7.97
C ASP A 42 -4.85 10.50 7.89
N PHE A 43 -4.85 9.65 6.86
CA PHE A 43 -5.85 8.59 6.69
C PHE A 43 -5.76 7.46 7.73
N GLY A 44 -4.65 7.40 8.47
CA GLY A 44 -4.44 6.44 9.55
C GLY A 44 -4.14 5.01 9.09
N HIS A 45 -3.89 4.14 10.06
CA HIS A 45 -3.36 2.80 9.83
C HIS A 45 -4.49 1.76 9.65
N CYS A 46 -4.21 0.67 8.92
CA CYS A 46 -5.13 -0.46 8.83
C CYS A 46 -5.25 -1.17 10.18
N SER A 47 -6.49 -1.42 10.61
CA SER A 47 -6.82 -2.15 11.84
C SER A 47 -7.33 -3.57 11.55
N ASN A 48 -7.21 -4.04 10.30
CA ASN A 48 -7.63 -5.37 9.83
C ASN A 48 -9.11 -5.72 10.00
N PHE A 49 -10.01 -4.75 10.18
CA PHE A 49 -11.46 -4.99 10.19
C PHE A 49 -12.02 -5.48 8.84
N GLY A 50 -11.37 -5.12 7.73
CA GLY A 50 -11.74 -5.59 6.39
C GLY A 50 -12.93 -4.88 5.73
N GLU A 51 -13.57 -3.94 6.41
CA GLU A 51 -14.73 -3.17 5.91
C GLU A 51 -14.47 -2.50 4.55
N CYS A 52 -13.26 -1.98 4.34
CA CYS A 52 -12.90 -1.30 3.09
C CYS A 52 -12.89 -2.23 1.87
N SER A 53 -12.53 -3.51 2.05
CA SER A 53 -12.53 -4.49 0.97
C SER A 53 -13.95 -4.92 0.62
N VAL A 54 -14.79 -5.14 1.64
CA VAL A 54 -16.21 -5.52 1.48
C VAL A 54 -17.01 -4.42 0.80
N ALA A 55 -16.77 -3.16 1.16
CA ALA A 55 -17.45 -2.01 0.57
C ALA A 55 -16.94 -1.64 -0.84
N CYS A 56 -15.80 -2.21 -1.28
CA CYS A 56 -15.18 -1.81 -2.54
C CYS A 56 -15.94 -2.34 -3.76
N PRO A 57 -16.48 -1.46 -4.63
CA PRO A 57 -17.24 -1.89 -5.82
C PRO A 57 -16.36 -2.58 -6.87
N LYS A 58 -15.03 -2.49 -6.72
CA LYS A 58 -14.05 -3.14 -7.61
C LYS A 58 -13.53 -4.46 -7.04
N GLY A 59 -14.02 -4.90 -5.87
CA GLY A 59 -13.66 -6.20 -5.30
C GLY A 59 -12.17 -6.33 -4.98
N ILE A 60 -11.52 -5.25 -4.55
CA ILE A 60 -10.09 -5.27 -4.20
C ILE A 60 -9.92 -6.08 -2.91
N SER A 61 -9.11 -7.14 -2.98
CA SER A 61 -8.76 -7.98 -1.83
C SER A 61 -7.85 -7.23 -0.83
N LEU A 62 -7.91 -7.60 0.44
CA LEU A 62 -6.96 -7.16 1.47
C LEU A 62 -5.52 -7.63 1.19
N ASP A 63 -5.32 -8.61 0.33
CA ASP A 63 -3.99 -9.12 -0.04
C ASP A 63 -3.06 -8.03 -0.62
N VAL A 64 -3.63 -7.00 -1.24
CA VAL A 64 -2.84 -5.86 -1.76
C VAL A 64 -2.15 -5.09 -0.64
N ILE A 65 -2.74 -5.06 0.56
CA ILE A 65 -2.13 -4.44 1.74
C ILE A 65 -0.97 -5.32 2.22
N ALA A 66 -1.15 -6.65 2.23
CA ALA A 66 -0.08 -7.58 2.59
C ALA A 66 1.12 -7.48 1.62
N GLN A 67 0.86 -7.37 0.32
CA GLN A 67 1.91 -7.16 -0.69
C GLN A 67 2.64 -5.83 -0.49
N MET A 68 1.90 -4.73 -0.31
CA MET A 68 2.47 -3.41 -0.03
C MET A 68 3.37 -3.45 1.21
N ASN A 69 2.93 -4.10 2.29
CA ASN A 69 3.74 -4.25 3.50
C ASN A 69 5.01 -5.07 3.24
N GLY A 70 4.95 -6.12 2.43
CA GLY A 70 6.14 -6.86 1.99
C GLY A 70 7.12 -6.03 1.19
N ASP A 71 6.62 -5.11 0.37
CA ASP A 71 7.43 -4.19 -0.43
C ASP A 71 8.08 -3.13 0.43
N LEU A 72 7.36 -2.66 1.45
CA LEU A 72 7.86 -1.72 2.43
C LEU A 72 8.96 -2.35 3.29
N LEU A 73 8.78 -3.59 3.74
CA LEU A 73 9.82 -4.34 4.45
C LEU A 73 11.07 -4.52 3.58
N ARG A 74 10.89 -4.83 2.29
CA ARG A 74 12.01 -4.89 1.34
C ARG A 74 12.72 -3.53 1.21
N ALA A 75 11.97 -2.42 1.20
CA ALA A 75 12.55 -1.08 1.17
C ALA A 75 13.39 -0.79 2.40
N GLN A 76 12.87 -1.11 3.59
CA GLN A 76 13.57 -0.93 4.86
C GLN A 76 14.87 -1.75 4.92
N VAL A 77 14.85 -3.00 4.46
CA VAL A 77 16.06 -3.84 4.36
C VAL A 77 17.09 -3.26 3.39
N GLN A 78 16.65 -2.53 2.35
CA GLN A 78 17.53 -1.81 1.42
C GLN A 78 17.96 -0.42 1.92
N GLY A 79 17.66 -0.07 3.17
CA GLY A 79 18.03 1.21 3.78
C GLY A 79 17.12 2.39 3.39
N ARG A 80 15.93 2.12 2.84
CA ARG A 80 14.92 3.14 2.54
C ARG A 80 13.82 3.11 3.59
N SER A 81 13.65 4.21 4.31
CA SER A 81 12.67 4.35 5.39
C SER A 81 11.55 5.32 5.00
N VAL A 82 10.36 5.05 5.52
CA VAL A 82 9.26 6.01 5.61
C VAL A 82 9.63 7.03 6.69
N SER A 83 9.26 8.30 6.48
CA SER A 83 9.59 9.41 7.40
C SER A 83 8.82 9.32 8.71
#